data_AF-A0AAD2CWD9-F1
#
_entry.id   AF-A0AAD2CWD9-F1
#
_cell.length_a   1.000
_cell.length_b   1.000
_cell.length_c   1.000
_cell.angle_alpha   90.00
_cell.angle_beta   90.00
_cell.angle_gamma   90.00
#
_symmetry.space_group_name_H-M   'P 1'
#
loop_
_entity.id
_entity.type
_entity.pdbx_description
1 polymer ?
#
loop_
_entity_poly.entity_id
_entity_poly.type
_entity_poly.pdbx_seq_one_letter_code
_entity_poly.pdbx_strand_id
1 'polypeptide(L)'
;MSQDSIVEKARILAAKANDHKTLESDKLTNLRLGVLAELDQLEKKGRPTVEELVSSSDVETMTQLLCTRAELLMSLQEPEKTKKDLLWLQDLVKLAATNRQKLNSMYKHGEALVAQNKGEEAQELAMKIDEYKAKNNTVPMPQLSFDVCIMLGEAEETMENWEAAKLVYSAMLQKSDEGPIMTPLNNLRC
;
A
#
# COMPACT_ATOMS: atom_id res chain seq x y z
N MET A 1 -14.66 18.20 -11.57
CA MET A 1 -13.42 17.40 -11.38
C MET A 1 -13.80 15.94 -11.15
N SER A 2 -13.35 15.03 -12.01
CA SER A 2 -13.47 13.57 -11.83
C SER A 2 -12.56 13.08 -10.69
N GLN A 3 -12.76 11.86 -10.20
CA GLN A 3 -11.87 11.22 -9.21
C GLN A 3 -10.45 11.06 -9.76
N ASP A 4 -10.31 10.62 -11.02
CA ASP A 4 -9.02 10.47 -11.71
C ASP A 4 -8.22 11.79 -11.75
N SER A 5 -8.91 12.92 -11.91
CA SER A 5 -8.28 14.25 -11.91
C SER A 5 -7.76 14.67 -10.53
N ILE A 6 -8.32 14.14 -9.43
CA ILE A 6 -7.83 14.40 -8.06
C ILE A 6 -6.62 13.52 -7.78
N VAL A 7 -6.69 12.24 -8.16
CA VAL A 7 -5.59 11.28 -7.99
C VAL A 7 -4.34 11.77 -8.73
N GLU A 8 -4.48 12.21 -9.98
CA GLU A 8 -3.32 12.69 -10.76
C GLU A 8 -2.72 13.99 -10.19
N LYS A 9 -3.55 14.91 -9.69
CA LYS A 9 -3.06 16.12 -8.99
C LYS A 9 -2.31 15.77 -7.71
N ALA A 10 -2.89 14.89 -6.89
CA ALA A 10 -2.28 14.42 -5.67
C ALA A 10 -0.93 13.72 -5.98
N ARG A 11 -0.87 12.92 -7.05
CA ARG A 11 0.35 12.24 -7.51
C ARG A 11 1.47 13.23 -7.85
N ILE A 12 1.17 14.25 -8.65
CA ILE A 12 2.15 15.28 -9.03
C ILE A 12 2.66 16.02 -7.80
N LEU A 13 1.78 16.31 -6.82
CA LEU A 13 2.17 16.94 -5.57
C LEU A 13 3.02 16.00 -4.70
N ALA A 14 2.65 14.74 -4.54
CA ALA A 14 3.43 13.77 -3.76
C ALA A 14 4.81 13.49 -4.38
N ALA A 15 4.90 13.38 -5.71
CA ALA A 15 6.18 13.23 -6.42
C ALA A 15 7.10 14.43 -6.18
N LYS A 16 6.55 15.66 -6.23
CA LYS A 16 7.29 16.89 -5.90
C LYS A 16 7.65 16.99 -4.42
N ALA A 17 6.80 16.48 -3.53
CA ALA A 17 7.08 16.43 -2.11
C ALA A 17 8.23 15.45 -1.83
N ASN A 18 8.34 14.35 -2.58
CA ASN A 18 9.40 13.35 -2.42
C ASN A 18 10.78 13.75 -2.95
N ASP A 19 10.90 14.79 -3.78
CA ASP A 19 12.19 15.33 -4.27
C ASP A 19 12.81 16.31 -3.25
N HIS A 20 12.95 15.85 -2.00
CA HIS A 20 13.29 16.63 -0.79
C HIS A 20 14.65 17.35 -0.83
N LYS A 21 15.51 17.06 -1.82
CA LYS A 21 16.88 17.59 -1.86
C LYS A 21 16.97 19.08 -2.21
N THR A 22 15.86 19.73 -2.59
CA THR A 22 15.87 21.10 -3.11
C THR A 22 14.85 22.05 -2.46
N LEU A 23 13.99 21.58 -1.55
CA LEU A 23 12.89 22.39 -1.02
C LEU A 23 13.16 22.88 0.42
N GLU A 24 13.05 24.19 0.62
CA GLU A 24 13.00 24.82 1.94
C GLU A 24 11.83 24.24 2.77
N SER A 25 12.03 24.09 4.09
CA SER A 25 11.09 23.48 5.05
C SER A 25 9.63 23.93 4.87
N ASP A 26 9.41 25.22 4.63
CA ASP A 26 8.06 25.79 4.50
C ASP A 26 7.39 25.44 3.16
N LYS A 27 8.16 25.27 2.09
CA LYS A 27 7.64 24.82 0.79
C LYS A 27 7.26 23.35 0.83
N LEU A 28 8.03 22.52 1.54
CA LEU A 28 7.71 21.12 1.76
C LEU A 28 6.41 20.96 2.57
N THR A 29 6.25 21.71 3.65
CA THR A 29 5.02 21.73 4.46
C THR A 29 3.80 22.16 3.66
N ASN A 30 3.90 23.21 2.83
CA ASN A 30 2.80 23.64 1.98
C ASN A 30 2.42 22.62 0.90
N LEU A 31 3.42 21.92 0.33
CA LEU A 31 3.17 20.86 -0.63
C LEU A 31 2.43 19.68 0.00
N ARG A 32 2.84 19.32 1.21
CA ARG A 32 2.23 18.28 2.05
C ARG A 32 0.79 18.62 2.44
N LEU A 33 0.52 19.88 2.79
CA LEU A 33 -0.85 20.38 3.01
C LEU A 33 -1.70 20.36 1.72
N GLY A 34 -1.08 20.60 0.56
CA GLY A 34 -1.73 20.44 -0.75
C GLY A 34 -2.13 19.00 -1.05
N VAL A 35 -1.29 18.02 -0.71
CA VAL A 35 -1.61 16.58 -0.82
C VAL A 35 -2.78 16.22 0.10
N LEU A 36 -2.75 16.68 1.36
CA LEU A 36 -3.85 16.50 2.31
C LEU A 36 -5.17 17.06 1.78
N ALA A 37 -5.17 18.27 1.22
CA ALA A 37 -6.38 18.93 0.71
C ALA A 37 -7.01 18.20 -0.49
N GLU A 38 -6.21 17.64 -1.40
CA GLU A 38 -6.71 16.85 -2.53
C GLU A 38 -7.26 15.49 -2.06
N LEU A 39 -6.59 14.85 -1.09
CA LEU A 39 -7.04 13.57 -0.54
C LEU A 39 -8.30 13.69 0.34
N ASP A 40 -8.49 14.82 1.02
CA ASP A 40 -9.75 15.14 1.72
C ASP A 40 -10.92 15.33 0.74
N GLN A 41 -10.66 15.82 -0.48
CA GLN A 41 -11.69 15.90 -1.53
C GLN A 41 -12.08 14.51 -2.07
N LEU A 42 -11.11 13.59 -2.16
CA LEU A 42 -11.39 12.18 -2.48
C LEU A 42 -12.28 11.53 -1.42
N GLU A 43 -12.02 11.77 -0.14
CA GLU A 43 -12.87 11.27 0.94
C GLU A 43 -14.31 11.81 0.86
N LYS A 44 -14.48 13.10 0.58
CA LYS A 44 -15.81 13.71 0.41
C LYS A 44 -16.58 13.17 -0.80
N LYS A 45 -15.88 12.66 -1.82
CA LYS A 45 -16.50 12.07 -3.03
C LYS A 45 -16.74 10.57 -2.93
N GLY A 46 -16.36 9.95 -1.82
CA GLY A 46 -16.28 8.49 -1.70
C GLY A 46 -14.91 8.02 -2.16
N ARG A 47 -14.10 7.51 -1.21
CA ARG A 47 -12.85 6.83 -1.54
C ARG A 47 -13.18 5.56 -2.33
N PRO A 48 -12.36 5.19 -3.33
CA PRO A 48 -12.50 3.89 -3.99
C PRO A 48 -12.34 2.76 -2.97
N THR A 49 -12.93 1.60 -3.24
CA THR A 49 -12.73 0.40 -2.43
C THR A 49 -11.33 -0.19 -2.66
N VAL A 50 -10.89 -1.07 -1.76
CA VAL A 50 -9.59 -1.76 -1.92
C VAL A 50 -9.60 -2.61 -3.19
N GLU A 51 -10.73 -3.24 -3.50
CA GLU A 51 -10.95 -4.07 -4.68
C GLU A 51 -10.90 -3.26 -5.97
N GLU A 52 -11.51 -2.06 -5.98
CA GLU A 52 -11.44 -1.13 -7.12
C GLU A 52 -10.01 -0.66 -7.39
N LEU A 53 -9.22 -0.45 -6.33
CA LEU A 53 -7.83 -0.01 -6.46
C LEU A 53 -6.89 -1.10 -6.95
N VAL A 54 -6.97 -2.31 -6.41
CA VAL A 54 -6.08 -3.41 -6.83
C VAL A 54 -6.34 -3.81 -8.30
N SER A 55 -7.53 -3.48 -8.80
CA SER A 55 -7.92 -3.64 -10.20
C SER A 55 -7.54 -2.44 -11.09
N SER A 56 -7.08 -1.32 -10.52
CA SER A 56 -6.72 -0.11 -11.26
C SER A 56 -5.21 -0.03 -11.52
N SER A 57 -4.82 0.61 -12.63
CA SER A 57 -3.42 0.93 -12.93
C SER A 57 -2.76 1.85 -11.90
N ASP A 58 -3.56 2.45 -11.00
CA ASP A 58 -3.15 3.53 -10.11
C ASP A 58 -2.90 3.04 -8.67
N VAL A 59 -2.92 1.72 -8.43
CA VAL A 59 -2.70 1.14 -7.10
C VAL A 59 -1.40 1.62 -6.46
N GLU A 60 -0.31 1.69 -7.21
CA GLU A 60 1.01 2.11 -6.72
C GLU A 60 0.97 3.60 -6.33
N THR A 61 0.41 4.43 -7.20
CA THR A 61 0.17 5.85 -6.95
C THR A 61 -0.67 6.06 -5.69
N MET A 62 -1.79 5.35 -5.55
CA MET A 62 -2.67 5.50 -4.40
C MET A 62 -2.02 5.02 -3.11
N THR A 63 -1.25 3.93 -3.18
CA THR A 63 -0.47 3.44 -2.04
C THR A 63 0.51 4.50 -1.56
N GLN A 64 1.28 5.09 -2.49
CA GLN A 64 2.23 6.16 -2.15
C GLN A 64 1.54 7.39 -1.56
N LEU A 65 0.37 7.77 -2.10
CA LEU A 65 -0.42 8.88 -1.60
C LEU A 65 -0.90 8.66 -0.17
N LEU A 66 -1.34 7.45 0.14
CA LEU A 66 -1.79 7.09 1.48
C LEU A 66 -0.66 7.03 2.49
N CYS A 67 0.49 6.48 2.12
CA CYS A 67 1.69 6.50 2.97
C CYS A 67 2.06 7.94 3.31
N THR A 68 2.15 8.78 2.27
CA THR A 68 2.44 10.21 2.43
C THR A 68 1.40 10.87 3.33
N ARG A 69 0.11 10.58 3.18
CA ARG A 69 -0.92 11.18 4.03
C ARG A 69 -0.84 10.70 5.48
N ALA A 70 -0.64 9.41 5.72
CA ALA A 70 -0.51 8.86 7.06
C ALA A 70 0.68 9.49 7.80
N GLU A 71 1.84 9.61 7.16
CA GLU A 71 3.02 10.29 7.72
C GLU A 71 2.73 11.75 8.10
N LEU A 72 1.97 12.46 7.27
CA LEU A 72 1.61 13.84 7.54
C LEU A 72 0.61 13.97 8.69
N LEU A 73 -0.41 13.13 8.71
CA LEU A 73 -1.39 13.12 9.79
C LEU A 73 -0.75 12.75 11.13
N MET A 74 0.23 11.84 11.14
CA MET A 74 1.06 11.58 12.33
C MET A 74 1.82 12.83 12.77
N SER A 75 2.49 13.52 11.85
CA SER A 75 3.23 14.75 12.17
C SER A 75 2.35 15.88 12.69
N LEU A 76 1.07 15.89 12.29
CA LEU A 76 0.05 16.85 12.73
C LEU A 76 -0.70 16.41 13.99
N GLN A 77 -0.33 15.27 14.59
CA GLN A 77 -1.03 14.68 15.75
C GLN A 77 -2.52 14.47 15.49
N GLU A 78 -2.86 13.97 14.31
CA GLU A 78 -4.21 13.57 13.89
C GLU A 78 -4.30 12.02 13.84
N PRO A 79 -4.20 11.31 14.98
CA PRO A 79 -4.00 9.87 15.01
C PRO A 79 -5.21 9.07 14.51
N GLU A 80 -6.43 9.59 14.69
CA GLU A 80 -7.67 8.94 14.20
C GLU A 80 -7.72 8.88 12.67
N LYS A 81 -7.37 9.99 12.00
CA LYS A 81 -7.30 10.03 10.53
C LYS A 81 -6.13 9.17 10.03
N THR A 82 -5.01 9.19 10.74
CA THR A 82 -3.87 8.33 10.44
C THR A 82 -4.28 6.86 10.49
N LYS A 83 -4.90 6.42 11.58
CA LYS A 83 -5.37 5.04 11.76
C LYS A 83 -6.30 4.61 10.64
N LYS A 84 -7.24 5.46 10.23
CA LYS A 84 -8.14 5.17 9.11
C LYS A 84 -7.39 4.86 7.82
N ASP A 85 -6.32 5.61 7.53
CA ASP A 85 -5.51 5.42 6.33
C ASP A 85 -4.60 4.20 6.41
N LEU A 86 -4.02 3.95 7.59
CA LEU A 86 -3.16 2.80 7.82
C LEU A 86 -3.95 1.49 7.79
N LEU A 87 -5.18 1.46 8.31
CA LEU A 87 -6.07 0.30 8.16
C LEU A 87 -6.38 0.02 6.69
N TRP A 88 -6.61 1.07 5.91
CA TRP A 88 -6.87 0.91 4.48
C TRP A 88 -5.64 0.41 3.71
N LEU A 89 -4.45 0.94 4.01
CA LEU A 89 -3.18 0.42 3.51
C LEU A 89 -2.95 -1.04 3.93
N GLN A 90 -3.28 -1.39 5.17
CA GLN A 90 -3.15 -2.76 5.68
C GLN A 90 -4.03 -3.73 4.87
N ASP A 91 -5.26 -3.36 4.56
CA ASP A 91 -6.16 -4.21 3.78
C ASP A 91 -5.72 -4.34 2.32
N LEU A 92 -5.18 -3.27 1.73
CA LEU A 92 -4.53 -3.30 0.42
C LEU A 92 -3.33 -4.28 0.40
N VAL A 93 -2.48 -4.24 1.43
CA VAL A 93 -1.34 -5.15 1.60
C VAL A 93 -1.81 -6.60 1.74
N LYS A 94 -2.84 -6.87 2.56
CA LYS A 94 -3.42 -8.22 2.71
C LYS A 94 -3.97 -8.76 1.39
N LEU A 95 -4.70 -7.93 0.64
CA LEU A 95 -5.26 -8.33 -0.66
C LEU A 95 -4.16 -8.61 -1.68
N ALA A 96 -3.13 -7.77 -1.75
CA ALA A 96 -1.97 -7.99 -2.61
C ALA A 96 -1.21 -9.27 -2.26
N ALA A 97 -1.03 -9.56 -0.96
CA ALA A 97 -0.41 -10.80 -0.49
C ALA A 97 -1.24 -12.03 -0.90
N THR A 98 -2.57 -11.95 -0.74
CA THR A 98 -3.51 -13.01 -1.16
C THR A 98 -3.43 -13.28 -2.67
N ASN A 99 -3.42 -12.20 -3.47
CA ASN A 99 -3.28 -12.28 -4.91
C ASN A 99 -1.96 -12.92 -5.34
N ARG A 100 -0.85 -12.56 -4.67
CA ARG A 100 0.46 -13.16 -4.89
C ARG A 100 0.48 -14.65 -4.54
N GLN A 101 -0.11 -15.05 -3.42
CA GLN A 101 -0.22 -16.46 -3.04
C GLN A 101 -1.02 -17.27 -4.07
N LYS A 102 -2.14 -16.72 -4.55
CA LYS A 102 -2.96 -17.36 -5.58
C LYS A 102 -2.21 -17.50 -6.90
N LEU A 103 -1.49 -16.47 -7.34
CA LEU A 103 -0.61 -16.54 -8.52
C LEU A 103 0.47 -17.60 -8.37
N ASN A 104 1.15 -17.65 -7.23
CA ASN A 104 2.16 -18.69 -6.96
C ASN A 104 1.57 -20.10 -7.01
N SER A 105 0.33 -20.28 -6.52
CA SER A 105 -0.39 -21.55 -6.62
C SER A 105 -0.69 -21.92 -8.09
N MET A 106 -1.15 -20.96 -8.90
CA MET A 106 -1.38 -21.16 -10.33
C MET A 106 -0.09 -21.50 -11.08
N TYR A 107 1.03 -20.86 -10.75
CA TYR A 107 2.33 -21.19 -11.33
C TYR A 107 2.76 -22.62 -11.04
N LYS A 108 2.70 -23.04 -9.78
CA LYS A 108 3.02 -24.42 -9.38
C LYS A 108 2.10 -25.44 -10.07
N HIS A 109 0.82 -25.11 -10.26
CA HIS A 109 -0.10 -25.95 -11.01
C HIS A 109 0.31 -26.04 -12.48
N GLY A 110 0.70 -24.93 -13.11
CA GLY A 110 1.23 -24.91 -14.48
C GLY A 110 2.48 -25.77 -14.64
N GLU A 111 3.43 -25.64 -13.72
CA GLU A 111 4.64 -26.49 -13.67
C GLU A 111 4.28 -27.98 -13.58
N ALA A 112 3.29 -28.34 -12.75
CA ALA A 112 2.82 -29.71 -12.61
C ALA A 112 2.15 -30.25 -13.88
N LEU A 113 1.36 -29.43 -14.60
CA LEU A 113 0.73 -29.80 -15.87
C LEU A 113 1.78 -30.03 -16.96
N VAL A 114 2.80 -29.17 -17.04
CA VAL A 114 3.93 -29.34 -17.97
C VAL A 114 4.68 -30.65 -17.67
N ALA A 115 4.97 -30.94 -16.39
CA ALA A 115 5.62 -32.18 -15.99
C ALA A 115 4.81 -33.45 -16.33
N GLN A 116 3.49 -33.33 -16.45
CA GLN A 116 2.58 -34.41 -16.84
C GLN A 116 2.34 -34.51 -18.35
N ASN A 117 3.07 -33.73 -19.17
CA ASN A 117 2.86 -33.61 -20.62
C ASN A 117 1.45 -33.14 -21.02
N LYS A 118 0.76 -32.41 -20.14
CA LYS A 118 -0.56 -31.83 -20.39
C LYS A 118 -0.44 -30.42 -20.97
N GLY A 119 0.14 -30.33 -22.18
CA GLY A 119 0.49 -29.05 -22.82
C GLY A 119 -0.70 -28.12 -23.04
N GLU A 120 -1.83 -28.64 -23.50
CA GLU A 120 -3.05 -27.84 -23.75
C GLU A 120 -3.62 -27.24 -22.45
N GLU A 121 -3.71 -28.04 -21.38
CA GLU A 121 -4.16 -27.58 -20.06
C GLU A 121 -3.19 -26.53 -19.47
N ALA A 122 -1.88 -26.71 -19.65
CA ALA A 122 -0.88 -25.76 -19.20
C ALA A 122 -0.99 -24.41 -19.95
N GLN A 123 -1.30 -24.45 -21.24
CA GLN A 123 -1.50 -23.26 -22.06
C GLN A 123 -2.78 -22.51 -21.67
N GLU A 124 -3.89 -23.21 -21.43
CA GLU A 124 -5.13 -22.61 -20.93
C GLU A 124 -4.90 -21.94 -19.56
N LEU A 125 -4.11 -22.59 -18.68
CA LEU A 125 -3.77 -22.03 -17.39
C LEU A 125 -2.88 -20.79 -17.51
N ALA A 126 -1.93 -20.77 -18.45
CA ALA A 126 -1.10 -19.59 -18.71
C ALA A 126 -1.96 -18.36 -19.10
N MET A 127 -2.96 -18.55 -19.96
CA MET A 127 -3.90 -17.47 -20.30
C MET A 127 -4.68 -16.98 -19.07
N LYS A 128 -5.12 -17.90 -18.20
CA LYS A 128 -5.79 -17.53 -16.94
C LYS A 128 -4.86 -16.78 -15.99
N ILE A 129 -3.57 -17.11 -15.94
CA ILE A 129 -2.57 -16.38 -15.15
C ILE A 129 -2.43 -14.94 -15.67
N ASP A 130 -2.36 -14.75 -17.00
CA ASP A 130 -2.23 -13.43 -17.60
C ASP A 130 -3.48 -12.57 -17.37
N GLU A 131 -4.68 -13.15 -17.53
CA GLU A 131 -5.94 -12.48 -17.15
C GLU A 131 -5.98 -12.13 -15.66
N TYR A 132 -5.49 -13.03 -14.80
CA TYR A 132 -5.45 -12.79 -13.36
C TYR A 132 -4.52 -11.63 -13.01
N LYS A 133 -3.33 -11.57 -13.62
CA LYS A 133 -2.38 -10.47 -13.45
C LYS A 133 -2.95 -9.14 -13.95
N ALA A 134 -3.58 -9.15 -15.12
CA ALA A 134 -4.18 -7.94 -15.69
C ALA A 134 -5.28 -7.35 -14.80
N LYS A 135 -5.98 -8.21 -14.04
CA LYS A 135 -7.04 -7.80 -13.10
C LYS A 135 -6.56 -7.53 -11.68
N ASN A 136 -5.36 -7.99 -11.31
CA ASN A 136 -4.85 -7.93 -9.95
C ASN A 136 -3.41 -7.44 -9.99
N ASN A 137 -3.22 -6.13 -9.83
CA ASN A 137 -1.89 -5.59 -9.75
C ASN A 137 -1.15 -6.19 -8.56
N THR A 138 -0.01 -6.81 -8.83
CA THR A 138 0.86 -7.42 -7.83
C THR A 138 1.91 -6.41 -7.41
N VAL A 139 1.50 -5.40 -6.66
CA VAL A 139 2.45 -4.43 -6.10
C VAL A 139 3.43 -5.19 -5.20
N PRO A 140 4.76 -4.98 -5.33
CA PRO A 140 5.73 -5.53 -4.40
C PRO A 140 5.57 -4.83 -3.04
N MET A 141 4.85 -5.48 -2.12
CA MET A 141 4.37 -4.92 -0.84
C MET A 141 5.05 -5.41 0.47
N PRO A 142 6.14 -6.23 0.50
CA PRO A 142 6.66 -6.72 1.80
C PRO A 142 7.09 -5.61 2.77
N GLN A 143 7.77 -4.58 2.25
CA GLN A 143 8.32 -3.49 3.06
C GLN A 143 7.21 -2.64 3.69
N LEU A 144 6.22 -2.29 2.88
CA LEU A 144 5.05 -1.53 3.30
C LEU A 144 4.27 -2.19 4.44
N SER A 145 4.23 -3.53 4.49
CA SER A 145 3.53 -4.24 5.55
C SER A 145 4.11 -4.00 6.94
N PHE A 146 5.43 -3.82 7.03
CA PHE A 146 6.14 -3.59 8.27
C PHE A 146 5.96 -2.13 8.73
N ASP A 147 6.13 -1.20 7.80
CA ASP A 147 6.04 0.23 8.09
C ASP A 147 4.63 0.66 8.47
N VAL A 148 3.60 0.08 7.82
CA VAL A 148 2.20 0.29 8.19
C VAL A 148 1.92 -0.23 9.61
N CYS A 149 2.50 -1.36 10.00
CA CYS A 149 2.35 -1.89 11.36
C CYS A 149 3.00 -0.99 12.41
N ILE A 150 4.18 -0.43 12.14
CA ILE A 150 4.83 0.52 13.05
C ILE A 150 3.98 1.77 13.21
N MET A 151 3.63 2.44 12.10
CA MET A 151 2.85 3.68 12.17
C MET A 151 1.47 3.47 12.81
N LEU A 152 0.88 2.27 12.65
CA LEU A 152 -0.41 1.95 13.27
C LEU A 152 -0.26 1.80 14.79
N GLY A 153 0.81 1.17 15.24
CA GLY A 153 1.13 1.10 16.67
C GLY A 153 1.36 2.49 17.28
N GLU A 154 2.15 3.34 16.62
CA GLU A 154 2.44 4.71 17.08
C GLU A 154 1.17 5.58 17.12
N ALA A 155 0.26 5.40 16.16
CA ALA A 155 -1.04 6.08 16.16
C ALA A 155 -1.90 5.64 17.37
N GLU A 156 -1.94 4.35 17.70
CA GLU A 156 -2.66 3.83 18.87
C GLU A 156 -2.04 4.31 20.19
N GLU A 157 -0.72 4.40 20.28
CA GLU A 157 -0.03 4.98 21.45
C GLU A 157 -0.38 6.46 21.63
N THR A 158 -0.43 7.23 20.54
CA THR A 158 -0.83 8.64 20.57
C THR A 158 -2.27 8.82 21.05
N MET A 159 -3.14 7.83 20.83
CA MET A 159 -4.52 7.80 21.34
C MET A 159 -4.65 7.18 22.72
N GLU A 160 -3.54 6.81 23.37
CA GLU A 160 -3.50 6.11 24.66
C GLU A 160 -4.18 4.72 24.64
N ASN A 161 -4.33 4.12 23.46
CA ASN A 161 -4.88 2.78 23.26
C ASN A 161 -3.79 1.71 23.40
N TRP A 162 -3.17 1.62 24.57
CA TRP A 162 -1.99 0.79 24.82
C TRP A 162 -2.16 -0.69 24.47
N GLU A 163 -3.33 -1.27 24.74
CA GLU A 163 -3.60 -2.67 24.42
C GLU A 163 -3.70 -2.90 22.90
N ALA A 164 -4.26 -1.93 22.16
CA ALA A 164 -4.32 -2.00 20.70
C ALA A 164 -2.92 -1.87 20.08
N ALA A 165 -2.12 -0.90 20.55
CA ALA A 165 -0.73 -0.73 20.13
C ALA A 165 0.09 -2.03 20.34
N LYS A 166 -0.04 -2.62 21.53
CA LYS A 166 0.62 -3.89 21.88
C LYS A 166 0.22 -5.03 20.94
N LEU A 167 -1.07 -5.16 20.61
CA LEU A 167 -1.55 -6.18 19.67
C LEU A 167 -0.96 -5.98 18.27
N VAL A 168 -0.90 -4.74 17.79
CA VAL A 168 -0.33 -4.39 16.49
C VAL A 168 1.17 -4.75 16.42
N TYR A 169 1.95 -4.33 17.42
CA TYR A 169 3.39 -4.66 17.48
C TYR A 169 3.64 -6.16 17.65
N SER A 170 2.81 -6.86 18.42
CA SER A 170 2.93 -8.31 18.60
C SER A 170 2.66 -9.07 17.29
N ALA A 171 1.66 -8.64 16.51
CA ALA A 171 1.35 -9.21 15.21
C ALA A 171 2.47 -8.95 14.18
N MET A 172 3.23 -7.87 14.32
CA MET A 172 4.42 -7.58 13.52
C MET A 172 5.56 -8.56 13.86
N LEU A 173 5.85 -8.76 15.15
CA LEU A 173 6.93 -9.66 15.61
C LEU A 173 6.71 -11.10 15.16
N GLN A 174 5.47 -11.61 15.24
CA GLN A 174 5.12 -12.95 14.76
C GLN A 174 5.38 -13.14 13.26
N LYS A 175 5.30 -12.07 12.45
CA LYS A 175 5.63 -12.12 11.01
C LYS A 175 7.12 -12.00 10.73
N SER A 176 7.90 -11.40 11.64
CA SER A 176 9.36 -11.30 11.51
C SER A 176 10.09 -12.59 11.84
N ASP A 177 9.46 -13.50 12.60
CA ASP A 177 9.98 -14.83 12.93
C ASP A 177 9.94 -15.83 11.75
N GLU A 178 9.32 -15.45 10.62
CA GLU A 178 9.29 -16.25 9.37
C GLU A 178 10.53 -16.03 8.46
N GLY A 179 11.53 -15.27 8.92
CA GLY A 179 12.78 -14.98 8.21
C GLY A 179 12.98 -13.47 7.92
N PRO A 180 14.21 -13.01 7.67
CA PRO A 180 14.55 -11.59 7.82
C PRO A 180 13.86 -10.71 6.77
N ILE A 181 12.89 -9.91 7.21
CA ILE A 181 12.50 -8.66 6.55
C ILE A 181 13.44 -7.58 7.09
N MET A 182 14.69 -7.56 6.61
CA MET A 182 15.64 -6.50 6.94
C MET A 182 16.04 -5.75 5.70
N THR A 183 15.27 -4.72 5.40
CA THR A 183 15.83 -3.46 4.91
C THR A 183 14.99 -2.34 5.51
N PRO A 184 15.54 -1.34 6.20
CA PRO A 184 14.76 -0.19 6.67
C PRO A 184 14.24 0.63 5.48
N LEU A 185 13.10 1.34 5.65
CA LEU A 185 12.56 2.34 4.71
C LEU A 185 13.58 3.34 4.16
N ASN A 186 14.68 3.55 4.89
CA ASN A 186 15.78 4.41 4.48
C ASN A 186 16.41 4.05 3.13
N ASN A 187 16.15 2.86 2.57
CA ASN A 187 16.67 2.43 1.28
C ASN A 187 15.69 2.58 0.09
N LEU A 188 14.47 3.09 0.30
CA LEU A 188 13.55 3.50 -0.78
C LEU A 188 13.66 4.99 -1.14
N ARG A 189 14.67 5.69 -0.61
CA ARG A 189 15.06 7.04 -1.07
C ARG A 189 15.81 6.95 -2.40
N CYS A 190 15.07 6.86 -3.50
CA CYS A 190 15.54 7.21 -4.84
C CYS A 190 14.59 8.23 -5.45
#